data_AF-A0A3N5SEN6-F1
#
_entry.id   AF-A0A3N5SEN6-F1
#
_cell.length_a   1.000
_cell.length_b   1.000
_cell.length_c   1.000
_cell.angle_alpha   90.00
_cell.angle_beta   90.00
_cell.angle_gamma   90.00
#
_symmetry.space_group_name_H-M   'P 1'
#
loop_
_entity.id
_entity.type
_entity.pdbx_description
1 polymer ?
#
loop_
_entity_poly.entity_id
_entity_poly.type
_entity_poly.pdbx_seq_one_letter_code
_entity_poly.pdbx_strand_id
1 'polypeptide(L)'
;MKSRIIVSTFVCLFAIVSLLGSCSKYGGEWVAKIDSDTITIDELNTFYYAQQKSLYNLPKEKIDELAADPAQVAKNPTLNKQEFLEQLIRQRLVYKKAMSDGTGKDDEVEALMQMAKEAVVVGFYVREKFKNEIEPTAEEVENIYRQQGARFKGVPADQAEMYIKQQLQQQKLQIKIRDMVEALRDEKGIKKNTEFLKKEQHKAEKKTEAPAAK
;
A
#
# COMPACT_ATOMS: atom_id res chain seq x y z
N MET A 1 -75.86 21.90 21.77
CA MET A 1 -74.93 21.10 22.62
C MET A 1 -73.97 20.38 21.70
N LYS A 2 -72.80 21.01 21.45
CA LYS A 2 -71.48 20.69 22.02
C LYS A 2 -70.78 19.53 21.29
N SER A 3 -70.15 19.93 20.17
CA SER A 3 -68.99 19.30 19.57
C SER A 3 -67.84 19.21 20.59
N ARG A 4 -67.19 18.04 20.68
CA ARG A 4 -65.82 17.87 21.18
C ARG A 4 -65.15 16.76 20.40
N ILE A 5 -64.41 17.17 19.38
CA ILE A 5 -63.37 16.40 18.72
C ILE A 5 -62.24 16.25 19.75
N ILE A 6 -61.94 15.03 20.18
CA ILE A 6 -60.73 14.70 20.94
C ILE A 6 -59.77 14.06 19.93
N VAL A 7 -58.77 14.86 19.53
CA VAL A 7 -57.56 14.36 18.87
C VAL A 7 -56.77 13.60 19.92
N SER A 8 -56.63 12.29 19.76
CA SER A 8 -55.71 11.48 20.56
C SER A 8 -54.92 10.55 19.66
N THR A 9 -53.68 10.94 19.46
CA THR A 9 -52.49 10.07 19.41
C THR A 9 -52.43 9.04 18.29
N PHE A 10 -51.97 9.49 17.13
CA PHE A 10 -51.23 8.67 16.18
C PHE A 10 -49.80 9.22 16.13
N VAL A 11 -48.79 8.37 16.30
CA VAL A 11 -47.58 8.27 15.45
C VAL A 11 -46.58 7.32 16.12
N CYS A 12 -46.62 6.09 15.61
CA CYS A 12 -45.49 5.26 15.18
C CYS A 12 -44.18 5.29 16.00
N LEU A 13 -44.03 4.21 16.79
CA LEU A 13 -42.98 3.19 16.61
C LEU A 13 -42.03 3.46 15.43
N PHE A 14 -40.82 3.96 15.69
CA PHE A 14 -39.59 3.64 14.96
C PHE A 14 -38.40 4.12 15.81
N ALA A 15 -38.10 3.36 16.85
CA ALA A 15 -36.74 3.30 17.36
C ALA A 15 -35.89 2.58 16.31
N ILE A 16 -35.54 3.29 15.23
CA ILE A 16 -34.41 2.91 14.39
C ILE A 16 -33.19 3.25 15.23
N VAL A 17 -32.87 2.36 16.17
CA VAL A 17 -31.50 2.16 16.60
C VAL A 17 -30.78 1.80 15.32
N SER A 18 -30.16 2.81 14.72
CA SER A 18 -29.27 2.67 13.58
C SER A 18 -28.01 1.98 14.12
N LEU A 19 -28.13 0.68 14.36
CA LEU A 19 -27.05 -0.28 14.21
C LEU A 19 -26.70 -0.34 12.72
N LEU A 20 -26.21 0.78 12.19
CA LEU A 20 -25.23 0.75 11.13
C LEU A 20 -23.97 0.22 11.79
N GLY A 21 -23.94 -1.09 12.01
CA GLY A 21 -22.69 -1.82 12.12
C GLY A 21 -21.98 -1.58 10.80
N SER A 22 -21.19 -0.50 10.75
CA SER A 22 -20.09 -0.40 9.83
C SER A 22 -19.35 -1.72 10.02
N CYS A 23 -19.42 -2.61 9.03
CA CYS A 23 -18.61 -3.81 9.00
C CYS A 23 -17.16 -3.33 8.90
N SER A 24 -16.59 -2.90 10.01
CA SER A 24 -15.19 -2.56 10.07
C SER A 24 -14.46 -3.89 9.95
N LYS A 25 -13.69 -4.03 8.86
CA LYS A 25 -12.75 -5.14 8.69
C LYS A 25 -11.80 -5.28 9.89
N TYR A 26 -11.63 -4.20 10.65
CA TYR A 26 -10.77 -4.07 11.82
C TYR A 26 -11.59 -3.98 13.10
N GLY A 27 -11.17 -4.70 14.13
CA GLY A 27 -11.76 -4.67 15.47
C GLY A 27 -11.18 -3.57 16.35
N GLY A 28 -11.42 -3.67 17.65
CA GLY A 28 -10.81 -2.79 18.66
C GLY A 28 -11.56 -1.48 18.92
N GLU A 29 -11.08 -0.73 19.91
CA GLU A 29 -11.66 0.57 20.30
C GLU A 29 -11.33 1.66 19.27
N TRP A 30 -12.19 2.67 19.19
CA TRP A 30 -12.02 3.79 18.26
C TRP A 30 -10.89 4.71 18.74
N VAL A 31 -10.08 5.18 17.79
CA VAL A 31 -9.02 6.18 18.03
C VAL A 31 -9.29 7.50 17.30
N ALA A 32 -10.11 7.48 16.26
CA ALA A 32 -10.59 8.69 15.58
C ALA A 32 -11.91 8.42 14.86
N LYS A 33 -12.67 9.48 14.57
CA LYS A 33 -13.88 9.46 13.73
C LYS A 33 -13.82 10.56 12.69
N ILE A 34 -14.20 10.25 11.46
CA ILE A 34 -14.28 11.18 10.33
C ILE A 34 -15.68 11.03 9.71
N ASP A 35 -16.59 11.94 10.06
CA ASP A 35 -18.03 11.82 9.76
C ASP A 35 -18.61 10.51 10.31
N SER A 36 -19.13 9.65 9.43
CA SER A 36 -19.62 8.31 9.76
C SER A 36 -18.52 7.25 9.87
N ASP A 37 -17.29 7.55 9.47
CA ASP A 37 -16.21 6.55 9.45
C ASP A 37 -15.46 6.53 10.77
N THR A 38 -15.17 5.33 11.26
CA THR A 38 -14.42 5.12 12.49
C THR A 38 -13.06 4.50 12.16
N ILE A 39 -12.00 5.09 12.70
CA ILE A 39 -10.66 4.49 12.72
C ILE A 39 -10.51 3.78 14.06
N THR A 40 -10.27 2.47 14.03
CA THR A 40 -10.02 1.67 15.24
C THR A 40 -8.53 1.52 15.51
N ILE A 41 -8.17 1.12 16.73
CA ILE A 41 -6.78 0.85 17.10
C ILE A 41 -6.17 -0.29 16.25
N ASP A 42 -6.95 -1.31 15.89
CA ASP A 42 -6.46 -2.42 15.05
C ASP A 42 -6.20 -1.95 13.62
N GLU A 43 -7.05 -1.05 13.10
CA GLU A 43 -6.83 -0.42 11.81
C GLU A 43 -5.56 0.42 11.83
N LEU A 44 -5.44 1.34 12.80
CA LEU A 44 -4.27 2.19 12.96
C LEU A 44 -2.99 1.36 13.03
N ASN A 45 -2.96 0.32 13.86
CA ASN A 45 -1.80 -0.57 13.97
C ASN A 45 -1.51 -1.30 12.66
N THR A 46 -2.53 -1.79 11.95
CA THR A 46 -2.34 -2.48 10.68
C THR A 46 -1.66 -1.59 9.66
N PHE A 47 -2.19 -0.37 9.46
CA PHE A 47 -1.61 0.59 8.52
C PHE A 47 -0.23 1.07 8.97
N TYR A 48 -0.06 1.36 10.26
CA TYR A 48 1.22 1.77 10.84
C TYR A 48 2.32 0.74 10.58
N TYR A 49 2.12 -0.51 11.01
CA TYR A 49 3.15 -1.53 10.85
C TYR A 49 3.35 -1.94 9.39
N ALA A 50 2.31 -1.90 8.55
CA ALA A 50 2.48 -2.13 7.12
C ALA A 50 3.38 -1.07 6.47
N GLN A 51 3.15 0.22 6.76
CA GLN A 51 3.96 1.31 6.22
C GLN A 51 5.39 1.27 6.77
N GLN A 52 5.56 1.15 8.09
CA GLN A 52 6.89 1.14 8.70
C GLN A 52 7.70 -0.09 8.27
N LYS A 53 7.08 -1.27 8.18
CA LYS A 53 7.74 -2.46 7.62
C LYS A 53 8.11 -2.27 6.15
N SER A 54 7.28 -1.58 5.35
CA SER A 54 7.61 -1.27 3.96
C SER A 54 8.80 -0.32 3.82
N LEU A 55 8.96 0.64 4.74
CA LEU A 55 10.03 1.63 4.71
C LEU A 55 11.35 1.07 5.25
N TYR A 56 11.30 0.42 6.40
CA TYR A 56 12.49 -0.04 7.13
C TYR A 56 12.85 -1.49 6.86
N ASN A 57 11.92 -2.30 6.34
CA ASN A 57 12.08 -3.75 6.20
C ASN A 57 12.46 -4.45 7.51
N LEU A 58 11.98 -3.93 8.63
CA LEU A 58 12.23 -4.44 9.98
C LEU A 58 11.02 -5.21 10.53
N PRO A 59 11.23 -6.18 11.43
CA PRO A 59 10.13 -6.78 12.17
C PRO A 59 9.50 -5.78 13.13
N LYS A 60 8.29 -6.09 13.60
CA LYS A 60 7.48 -5.20 14.44
C LYS A 60 8.24 -4.73 15.68
N GLU A 61 8.93 -5.64 16.34
CA GLU A 61 9.66 -5.39 17.59
C GLU A 61 10.75 -4.33 17.39
N LYS A 62 11.46 -4.39 16.27
CA LYS A 62 12.48 -3.39 15.91
C LYS A 62 11.89 -2.05 15.51
N ILE A 63 10.70 -2.04 14.90
CA ILE A 63 9.96 -0.79 14.64
C ILE A 63 9.55 -0.14 15.97
N ASP A 64 9.10 -0.94 16.95
CA ASP A 64 8.72 -0.44 18.27
C ASP A 64 9.95 0.11 19.04
N GLU A 65 11.13 -0.52 18.92
CA GLU A 65 12.39 0.03 19.44
C GLU A 65 12.74 1.38 18.81
N LEU A 66 12.64 1.51 17.48
CA LEU A 66 12.89 2.77 16.79
C LEU A 66 11.89 3.87 17.20
N ALA A 67 10.62 3.51 17.39
CA ALA A 67 9.59 4.45 17.83
C ALA A 67 9.79 4.93 19.27
N ALA A 68 10.52 4.19 20.09
CA ALA A 68 10.88 4.57 21.44
C ALA A 68 12.12 5.49 21.51
N ASP A 69 12.90 5.61 20.44
CA ASP A 69 14.07 6.50 20.37
C ASP A 69 13.69 7.90 19.85
N PRO A 70 13.77 8.95 20.68
CA PRO A 70 13.43 10.32 20.27
C PRO A 70 14.27 10.83 19.10
N ALA A 71 15.52 10.38 18.96
CA ALA A 71 16.39 10.79 17.86
C ALA A 71 15.93 10.19 16.52
N GLN A 72 15.33 9.00 16.54
CA GLN A 72 14.74 8.38 15.35
C GLN A 72 13.39 9.00 15.01
N VAL A 73 12.55 9.25 16.02
CA VAL A 73 11.27 9.96 15.83
C VAL A 73 11.48 11.37 15.28
N ALA A 74 12.53 12.09 15.69
CA ALA A 74 12.87 13.39 15.11
C ALA A 74 13.22 13.33 13.61
N LYS A 75 13.84 12.22 13.16
CA LYS A 75 14.17 12.00 11.74
C LYS A 75 12.98 11.53 10.93
N ASN A 76 12.13 10.69 11.51
CA ASN A 76 10.88 10.25 10.92
C ASN A 76 9.74 10.39 11.93
N PRO A 77 9.01 11.53 11.91
CA PRO A 77 7.90 11.77 12.84
C PRO A 77 6.81 10.71 12.78
N THR A 78 6.65 10.02 11.65
CA THR A 78 5.62 8.98 11.46
C THR A 78 5.88 7.70 12.27
N LEU A 79 7.05 7.55 12.91
CA LEU A 79 7.30 6.54 13.94
C LEU A 79 6.47 6.80 15.21
N ASN A 80 6.09 8.05 15.47
CA ASN A 80 5.11 8.35 16.51
C ASN A 80 3.71 8.00 15.99
N LYS A 81 3.01 7.11 16.70
CA LYS A 81 1.67 6.64 16.29
C LYS A 81 0.60 7.73 16.26
N GLN A 82 0.72 8.76 17.10
CA GLN A 82 -0.19 9.90 17.09
C GLN A 82 0.04 10.75 15.83
N GLU A 83 1.28 11.08 15.50
CA GLU A 83 1.61 11.78 14.25
C GLU A 83 1.21 10.98 13.01
N PHE A 84 1.40 9.66 13.06
CA PHE A 84 0.93 8.75 12.03
C PHE A 84 -0.60 8.79 11.87
N LEU A 85 -1.35 8.77 12.99
CA LEU A 85 -2.81 8.88 12.96
C LEU A 85 -3.25 10.22 12.33
N GLU A 86 -2.61 11.33 12.69
CA GLU A 86 -2.90 12.64 12.10
C GLU A 86 -2.59 12.67 10.59
N GLN A 87 -1.51 12.02 10.16
CA GLN A 87 -1.23 11.86 8.73
C GLN A 87 -2.30 10.99 8.03
N LEU A 88 -2.71 9.88 8.64
CA LEU A 88 -3.74 8.99 8.10
C LEU A 88 -5.08 9.72 7.95
N ILE A 89 -5.47 10.52 8.94
CA ILE A 89 -6.69 11.33 8.90
C ILE A 89 -6.61 12.34 7.75
N ARG A 90 -5.51 13.10 7.65
CA ARG A 90 -5.30 14.06 6.56
C ARG A 90 -5.38 13.40 5.18
N GLN A 91 -4.74 12.25 5.01
CA GLN A 91 -4.80 11.48 3.76
C GLN A 91 -6.24 11.02 3.46
N ARG A 92 -6.99 10.53 4.46
CA ARG A 92 -8.39 10.10 4.28
C ARG A 92 -9.30 11.24 3.86
N LEU A 93 -9.15 12.43 4.45
CA LEU A 93 -9.95 13.60 4.09
C LEU A 93 -9.77 13.96 2.60
N VAL A 94 -8.52 14.02 2.13
CA VAL A 94 -8.22 14.31 0.73
C VAL A 94 -8.72 13.19 -0.19
N TYR A 95 -8.48 11.92 0.19
CA TYR A 95 -8.95 10.77 -0.58
C TYR A 95 -10.48 10.78 -0.75
N LYS A 96 -11.24 10.99 0.33
CA LYS A 96 -12.69 11.09 0.28
C LYS A 96 -13.16 12.20 -0.66
N LYS A 97 -12.54 13.38 -0.60
CA LYS A 97 -12.86 14.48 -1.50
C LYS A 97 -12.61 14.09 -2.96
N ALA A 98 -11.44 13.51 -3.27
CA ALA A 98 -11.11 13.06 -4.62
C ALA A 98 -12.09 11.99 -5.15
N MET A 99 -12.50 11.04 -4.31
CA MET A 99 -13.50 10.04 -4.68
C MET A 99 -14.88 10.67 -4.93
N SER A 100 -15.29 11.62 -4.09
CA SER A 100 -16.54 12.36 -4.26
C SER A 100 -16.55 13.22 -5.53
N ASP A 101 -15.40 13.74 -5.92
CA ASP A 101 -15.23 14.53 -7.16
C ASP A 101 -15.16 13.67 -8.42
N GLY A 102 -15.14 12.34 -8.26
CA GLY A 102 -15.13 11.39 -9.36
C GLY A 102 -13.74 10.99 -9.85
N THR A 103 -12.66 11.45 -9.22
CA THR A 103 -11.28 11.09 -9.61
C THR A 103 -11.06 9.56 -9.60
N GLY A 104 -11.68 8.85 -8.66
CA GLY A 104 -11.57 7.39 -8.59
C GLY A 104 -12.30 6.61 -9.69
N LYS A 105 -13.02 7.29 -10.59
CA LYS A 105 -13.70 6.71 -11.77
C LYS A 105 -12.98 7.01 -13.07
N ASP A 106 -11.86 7.72 -12.99
CA ASP A 106 -11.02 7.98 -14.15
C ASP A 106 -10.32 6.67 -14.55
N ASP A 107 -10.41 6.30 -15.84
CA ASP A 107 -9.90 5.02 -16.36
C ASP A 107 -8.39 4.87 -16.10
N GLU A 108 -7.62 5.96 -16.16
CA GLU A 108 -6.18 5.94 -15.87
C GLU A 108 -5.95 5.66 -14.38
N VAL A 109 -6.70 6.32 -13.50
CA VAL A 109 -6.62 6.10 -12.05
C VAL A 109 -7.01 4.66 -11.68
N GLU A 110 -8.09 4.13 -12.24
CA GLU A 110 -8.51 2.74 -12.01
C GLU A 110 -7.44 1.74 -12.48
N ALA A 111 -6.86 1.96 -13.67
CA ALA A 111 -5.78 1.12 -14.19
C ALA A 111 -4.54 1.16 -13.28
N LEU A 112 -4.13 2.34 -12.82
CA LEU A 112 -3.00 2.49 -11.90
C LEU A 112 -3.26 1.79 -10.55
N MET A 113 -4.47 1.90 -10.01
CA MET A 113 -4.87 1.21 -8.78
C MET A 113 -4.82 -0.31 -8.94
N GLN A 114 -5.31 -0.84 -10.07
CA GLN A 114 -5.27 -2.27 -10.35
C GLN A 114 -3.83 -2.78 -10.49
N MET A 115 -2.97 -2.07 -11.23
CA MET A 115 -1.55 -2.40 -11.35
C MET A 115 -0.85 -2.39 -10.00
N ALA A 116 -1.10 -1.37 -9.17
CA ALA A 116 -0.54 -1.28 -7.83
C ALA A 116 -1.00 -2.44 -6.94
N LYS A 117 -2.28 -2.80 -7.00
CA LYS A 117 -2.84 -3.94 -6.27
C LYS A 117 -2.16 -5.25 -6.67
N GLU A 118 -2.03 -5.52 -7.97
CA GLU A 118 -1.35 -6.72 -8.48
C GLU A 118 0.11 -6.78 -8.02
N ALA A 119 0.85 -5.68 -8.15
CA ALA A 119 2.24 -5.60 -7.73
C ALA A 119 2.41 -5.87 -6.22
N VAL A 120 1.52 -5.31 -5.39
CA VAL A 120 1.52 -5.56 -3.94
C VAL A 120 1.25 -7.02 -3.62
N VAL A 121 0.24 -7.63 -4.25
CA VAL A 121 -0.12 -9.04 -4.02
C VAL A 121 1.00 -9.99 -4.45
N VAL A 122 1.56 -9.79 -5.65
CA VAL A 122 2.68 -10.58 -6.17
C VAL A 122 3.90 -10.44 -5.25
N GLY A 123 4.28 -9.21 -4.90
CA GLY A 123 5.42 -8.94 -4.04
C GLY A 123 5.27 -9.58 -2.66
N PHE A 124 4.08 -9.50 -2.06
CA PHE A 124 3.80 -10.13 -0.77
C PHE A 124 3.86 -11.65 -0.86
N TYR A 125 3.19 -12.25 -1.85
CA TYR A 125 3.15 -13.70 -2.03
C TYR A 125 4.55 -14.30 -2.23
N VAL A 126 5.35 -13.73 -3.13
CA VAL A 126 6.70 -14.25 -3.41
C VAL A 126 7.63 -14.05 -2.21
N ARG A 127 7.56 -12.90 -1.52
CA ARG A 127 8.37 -12.64 -0.33
C ARG A 127 8.09 -13.64 0.79
N GLU A 128 6.82 -13.93 1.07
CA GLU A 128 6.46 -14.90 2.11
C GLU A 128 6.83 -16.33 1.68
N LYS A 129 6.56 -16.69 0.42
CA LYS A 129 6.86 -18.03 -0.11
C LYS A 129 8.35 -18.38 -0.07
N PHE A 130 9.21 -17.40 -0.38
CA PHE A 130 10.68 -17.61 -0.46
C PHE A 130 11.45 -16.90 0.65
N LYS A 131 10.80 -16.55 1.77
CA LYS A 131 11.38 -15.74 2.85
C LYS A 131 12.78 -16.20 3.27
N ASN A 132 12.99 -17.50 3.40
CA ASN A 132 14.26 -18.07 3.84
C ASN A 132 15.33 -18.13 2.72
N GLU A 133 14.92 -18.10 1.46
CA GLU A 133 15.82 -18.18 0.30
C GLU A 133 16.29 -16.80 -0.16
N ILE A 134 15.48 -15.77 0.07
CA ILE A 134 15.79 -14.38 -0.30
C ILE A 134 16.59 -13.64 0.78
N GLU A 135 16.69 -14.19 1.99
CA GLU A 135 17.50 -13.61 3.06
C GLU A 135 19.00 -13.68 2.68
N PRO A 136 19.72 -12.54 2.66
CA PRO A 136 21.15 -12.54 2.39
C PRO A 136 21.96 -13.19 3.52
N THR A 137 22.96 -13.98 3.17
CA THR A 137 23.91 -14.52 4.15
C THR A 137 24.92 -13.44 4.55
N ALA A 138 25.56 -13.60 5.71
CA ALA A 138 26.63 -12.69 6.14
C ALA A 138 27.78 -12.64 5.12
N GLU A 139 28.11 -13.78 4.50
CA GLU A 139 29.15 -13.88 3.48
C GLU A 139 28.80 -13.09 2.21
N GLU A 140 27.55 -13.15 1.74
CA GLU A 140 27.11 -12.35 0.59
C GLU A 140 27.20 -10.85 0.86
N VAL A 141 26.84 -10.43 2.08
CA VAL A 141 26.93 -9.03 2.51
C VAL A 141 28.39 -8.57 2.56
N GLU A 142 29.27 -9.36 3.18
CA GLU A 142 30.70 -9.06 3.25
C GLU A 142 31.33 -8.98 1.86
N ASN A 143 30.98 -9.91 0.96
CA ASN A 143 31.46 -9.91 -0.42
C ASN A 143 31.10 -8.61 -1.15
N ILE A 144 29.86 -8.15 -1.05
CA ILE A 144 29.44 -6.89 -1.67
C ILE A 144 30.12 -5.70 -1.00
N TYR A 145 30.25 -5.69 0.33
CA TYR A 145 30.94 -4.63 1.04
C TYR A 145 32.40 -4.51 0.61
N ARG A 146 33.11 -5.63 0.44
CA ARG A 146 34.49 -5.66 -0.08
C ARG A 146 34.58 -5.16 -1.52
N GLN A 147 33.67 -5.60 -2.38
CA GLN A 147 33.64 -5.21 -3.80
C GLN A 147 33.29 -3.73 -4.00
N GLN A 148 32.40 -3.19 -3.17
CA GLN A 148 31.88 -1.83 -3.29
C GLN A 148 32.37 -0.91 -2.17
N GLY A 149 33.43 -1.27 -1.44
CA GLY A 149 33.86 -0.56 -0.23
C GLY A 149 34.14 0.93 -0.43
N ALA A 150 34.59 1.31 -1.64
CA ALA A 150 34.77 2.71 -2.02
C ALA A 150 33.46 3.54 -1.94
N ARG A 151 32.31 2.92 -2.23
CA ARG A 151 30.98 3.54 -2.19
C ARG A 151 30.50 3.80 -0.76
N PHE A 152 30.98 3.02 0.21
CA PHE A 152 30.60 3.12 1.62
C PHE A 152 31.63 3.88 2.47
N LYS A 153 32.59 4.56 1.83
CA LYS A 153 33.59 5.37 2.54
C LYS A 153 32.90 6.48 3.35
N GLY A 154 33.10 6.47 4.67
CA GLY A 154 32.50 7.44 5.59
C GLY A 154 31.07 7.10 6.04
N VAL A 155 30.52 5.97 5.58
CA VAL A 155 29.25 5.43 6.07
C VAL A 155 29.54 4.47 7.23
N PRO A 156 28.81 4.56 8.36
CA PRO A 156 28.90 3.57 9.43
C PRO A 156 28.67 2.14 8.91
N ALA A 157 29.44 1.17 9.41
CA ALA A 157 29.45 -0.20 8.89
C ALA A 157 28.06 -0.87 9.00
N ASP A 158 27.35 -0.64 10.09
CA ASP A 158 25.98 -1.11 10.33
C ASP A 158 24.99 -0.58 9.28
N GLN A 159 25.10 0.71 8.93
CA GLN A 159 24.26 1.32 7.90
C GLN A 159 24.58 0.79 6.50
N ALA A 160 25.86 0.59 6.20
CA ALA A 160 26.30 0.00 4.94
C ALA A 160 25.81 -1.45 4.81
N GLU A 161 25.93 -2.26 5.86
CA GLU A 161 25.42 -3.63 5.89
C GLU A 161 23.90 -3.68 5.68
N MET A 162 23.13 -2.83 6.36
CA MET A 162 21.67 -2.78 6.21
C MET A 162 21.28 -2.44 4.77
N TYR A 163 21.94 -1.46 4.15
CA TYR A 163 21.70 -1.10 2.76
C TYR A 163 22.02 -2.26 1.81
N ILE A 164 23.17 -2.92 1.99
CA ILE A 164 23.58 -4.08 1.17
C ILE A 164 22.59 -5.22 1.32
N LYS A 165 22.16 -5.54 2.55
CA LYS A 165 21.15 -6.58 2.81
C LYS A 165 19.85 -6.28 2.07
N GLN A 166 19.34 -5.06 2.16
CA GLN A 166 18.12 -4.66 1.46
C GLN A 166 18.27 -4.81 -0.06
N GLN A 167 19.41 -4.38 -0.61
CA GLN A 167 19.69 -4.50 -2.04
C GLN A 167 19.74 -5.97 -2.48
N LEU A 168 20.47 -6.82 -1.77
CA LEU A 168 20.61 -8.25 -2.07
C LEU A 168 19.27 -8.97 -1.96
N GLN A 169 18.48 -8.69 -0.92
CA GLN A 169 17.17 -9.27 -0.74
C GLN A 169 16.23 -8.90 -1.90
N GLN A 170 16.26 -7.63 -2.34
CA GLN A 170 15.47 -7.20 -3.49
C GLN A 170 15.93 -7.90 -4.78
N GLN A 171 17.23 -8.05 -5.01
CA GLN A 171 17.76 -8.76 -6.18
C GLN A 171 17.33 -10.24 -6.20
N LYS A 172 17.48 -10.93 -5.07
CA LYS A 172 17.03 -12.32 -4.91
C LYS A 172 15.52 -12.46 -5.11
N LEU A 173 14.73 -11.52 -4.59
CA LEU A 173 13.27 -11.49 -4.80
C LEU A 173 12.93 -11.38 -6.30
N GLN A 174 13.59 -10.49 -7.05
CA GLN A 174 13.37 -10.35 -8.50
C GLN A 174 13.72 -11.63 -9.27
N ILE A 175 14.80 -12.33 -8.87
CA ILE A 175 15.15 -13.64 -9.43
C ILE A 175 14.01 -14.64 -9.19
N LYS A 176 13.51 -14.75 -7.95
CA LYS A 176 12.41 -15.68 -7.62
C LYS A 176 11.10 -15.35 -8.35
N ILE A 177 10.80 -14.06 -8.56
CA ILE A 177 9.67 -13.64 -9.39
C ILE A 177 9.85 -14.14 -10.82
N ARG A 178 11.01 -13.90 -11.44
CA ARG A 178 11.28 -14.33 -12.82
C ARG A 178 11.18 -15.84 -12.96
N ASP A 179 11.84 -16.59 -12.09
CA ASP A 179 11.84 -18.06 -12.16
C ASP A 179 10.41 -18.62 -12.01
N MET A 180 9.58 -18.00 -11.16
CA MET A 180 8.16 -18.35 -11.03
C MET A 180 7.35 -18.02 -12.28
N VAL A 181 7.60 -16.86 -12.91
CA VAL A 181 6.94 -16.48 -14.16
C VAL A 181 7.27 -17.46 -15.29
N GLU A 182 8.53 -17.90 -15.37
CA GLU A 182 8.97 -18.91 -16.34
C GLU A 182 8.22 -20.24 -16.14
N ALA A 183 8.20 -20.76 -14.90
CA ALA A 183 7.45 -21.97 -14.57
C ALA A 183 5.95 -21.86 -14.89
N LEU A 184 5.31 -20.75 -14.51
CA LEU A 184 3.89 -20.52 -14.80
C LEU A 184 3.60 -20.35 -16.30
N ARG A 185 4.54 -19.78 -17.06
CA ARG A 185 4.40 -19.64 -18.51
C ARG A 185 4.44 -21.00 -19.20
N ASP A 186 5.26 -21.93 -18.72
CA ASP A 186 5.34 -23.27 -19.28
C ASP A 186 4.09 -24.10 -18.94
N GLU A 187 3.48 -23.85 -17.78
CA GLU A 187 2.22 -24.47 -17.36
C GLU A 187 0.97 -23.91 -18.06
N LYS A 188 1.00 -22.63 -18.46
CA LYS A 188 -0.17 -21.91 -18.95
C LYS A 188 -0.06 -21.60 -20.44
N GLY A 189 -1.10 -21.91 -21.21
CA GLY A 189 -1.19 -21.58 -22.62
C GLY A 189 -1.41 -20.08 -22.88
N ILE A 190 -0.36 -19.26 -22.76
CA ILE A 190 -0.41 -17.82 -23.06
C ILE A 190 -0.58 -17.61 -24.57
N LYS A 191 -1.73 -17.06 -24.98
CA LYS A 191 -1.98 -16.62 -26.37
C LYS A 191 -1.90 -15.11 -26.46
N LYS A 192 -1.11 -14.59 -27.40
CA LYS A 192 -0.97 -13.15 -27.67
C LYS A 192 -1.51 -12.83 -29.06
N ASN A 193 -2.33 -11.78 -29.19
CA ASN A 193 -2.79 -11.29 -30.49
C ASN A 193 -1.78 -10.27 -31.06
N THR A 194 -0.61 -10.77 -31.46
CA THR A 194 0.52 -9.92 -31.91
C THR A 194 0.20 -9.11 -33.16
N GLU A 195 -0.61 -9.66 -34.07
CA GLU A 195 -0.98 -8.97 -35.32
C GLU A 195 -1.87 -7.75 -35.06
N PHE A 196 -2.83 -7.86 -34.13
CA PHE A 196 -3.61 -6.71 -33.71
C PHE A 196 -2.75 -5.64 -33.03
N LEU A 197 -1.81 -6.05 -32.18
CA LEU A 197 -0.92 -5.10 -31.49
C LEU A 197 -0.05 -4.30 -32.48
N LYS A 198 0.58 -4.96 -33.45
CA LYS A 198 1.36 -4.29 -34.50
C LYS A 198 0.52 -3.29 -35.29
N LYS A 199 -0.74 -3.65 -35.61
CA LYS A 199 -1.66 -2.76 -36.32
C LYS A 199 -1.96 -1.48 -35.53
N GLU A 200 -2.19 -1.58 -34.23
CA GLU A 200 -2.43 -0.41 -33.39
C GLU A 200 -1.17 0.46 -33.23
N GLN A 201 0.01 -0.15 -33.14
CA GLN A 201 1.30 0.58 -33.10
C GLN A 201 1.52 1.40 -34.37
N HIS A 202 1.38 0.81 -35.55
CA HIS A 202 1.53 1.53 -36.82
C HIS A 202 0.48 2.64 -37.03
N LYS A 203 -0.72 2.48 -36.47
CA LYS A 203 -1.76 3.52 -36.50
C LYS A 203 -1.38 4.72 -35.65
N ALA A 204 -0.69 4.51 -34.53
CA ALA A 204 -0.16 5.59 -33.69
C ALA A 204 1.01 6.33 -34.37
N GLU A 205 1.93 5.59 -35.00
CA GLU A 205 3.06 6.16 -35.75
C GLU A 205 2.59 7.08 -36.90
N LYS A 206 1.65 6.60 -37.73
CA LYS A 206 1.08 7.39 -38.84
C LYS A 206 0.31 8.63 -38.41
N LYS A 207 -0.28 8.63 -37.20
CA LYS A 207 -0.91 9.83 -36.63
C LYS A 207 0.10 10.89 -36.20
N THR A 208 1.32 10.48 -35.88
CA THR A 208 2.39 11.37 -35.40
C THR A 208 3.16 12.00 -36.56
N GLU A 209 3.18 11.35 -37.73
CA GLU A 209 3.83 11.84 -38.96
C GLU A 209 2.92 12.74 -39.84
N ALA A 210 1.62 12.84 -39.54
CA ALA A 210 0.74 13.76 -40.24
C ALA A 210 1.06 15.20 -39.81
N PRO A 211 1.37 16.13 -40.74
CA PRO A 211 1.79 17.49 -40.36
C PRO A 211 0.67 18.18 -39.60
N ALA A 212 1.04 18.89 -38.52
CA ALA A 212 0.18 19.84 -37.83
C ALA A 212 -0.24 20.94 -38.82
N ALA A 213 -1.32 20.69 -39.55
CA ALA A 213 -1.94 21.68 -40.40
C ALA A 213 -2.70 22.67 -39.51
N LYS A 214 -2.01 23.74 -39.12
CA LYS A 214 -2.47 25.14 -39.19
C LYS A 214 -1.33 26.09 -38.83
#